data_AF-A0A9W6YSY6-F1
#
_entry.id   AF-A0A9W6YSY6-F1
#
_cell.length_a   1.000
_cell.length_b   1.000
_cell.length_c   1.000
_cell.angle_alpha   90.00
_cell.angle_beta   90.00
_cell.angle_gamma   90.00
#
_symmetry.space_group_name_H-M   'P 1'
#
loop_
_entity.id
_entity.type
_entity.pdbx_description
1 polymer ?
#
loop_
_entity_poly.entity_id
_entity_poly.type
_entity_poly.pdbx_seq_one_letter_code
_entity_poly.pdbx_strand_id
1 'polypeptide(L)'
;MNFLKKAVGLTSSTPAEKISAIVPLSEESQECNPQECHNTFASRCFKLDPVDMKSQLWESAKPFDFHVLVSTGSSDWIHDAFTDGPEDGMLQLLNGYEFGKFGKVKLNVSSVGFPDGDDFTDYEDGKKADLLLMPWFVWVKGLDKNNYKTVLDQVLSTLTTKDDGNSSEKLNDWQKIEKEEGSPSQENEHRASKEEHDNFRLPGVIEGAKISKDLSKSYIFLCSHRTRDKRCGVTAPIMKKEFESHLRELDLYRDEGDDRTGGVKVVFTNHVGGHKFAANVMVYNKHGEFVWFAKCSPLNVGPILNETVLKGRVFPELVRTAKKFDPISW
;
A
#
# COMPACT_ATOMS: atom_id res chain seq x y z
N MET A 1 6.97 57.86 19.68
CA MET A 1 7.64 57.49 18.41
C MET A 1 8.42 56.20 18.63
N ASN A 2 8.21 55.22 17.75
CA ASN A 2 9.01 54.01 17.50
C ASN A 2 8.95 52.85 18.52
N PHE A 3 7.86 52.08 18.43
CA PHE A 3 7.91 50.63 18.63
C PHE A 3 7.80 49.93 17.27
N LEU A 4 8.93 49.86 16.55
CA LEU A 4 9.10 48.96 15.41
C LEU A 4 9.99 47.80 15.87
N LYS A 5 9.37 46.68 16.25
CA LYS A 5 10.04 45.38 16.36
C LYS A 5 9.23 44.34 15.59
N LYS A 6 9.78 43.98 14.44
CA LYS A 6 9.71 42.66 13.77
C LYS A 6 8.36 41.94 13.86
N ALA A 7 7.49 42.21 12.89
CA ALA A 7 6.64 41.17 12.33
C ALA A 7 7.45 40.50 11.19
N VAL A 8 8.26 39.48 11.54
CA VAL A 8 8.76 38.54 10.54
C VAL A 8 7.53 37.76 10.08
N GLY A 9 7.10 37.98 8.84
CA GLY A 9 6.00 37.26 8.24
C GLY A 9 6.29 35.77 8.26
N LEU A 10 5.59 35.01 9.09
CA LEU A 10 5.38 33.60 8.86
C LEU A 10 4.44 33.50 7.66
N THR A 11 4.98 33.35 6.46
CA THR A 11 4.18 32.89 5.32
C THR A 11 3.82 31.44 5.60
N SER A 12 2.59 31.18 6.07
CA SER A 12 2.09 29.80 6.16
C SER A 12 2.01 29.26 4.73
N SER A 13 2.85 28.28 4.40
CA SER A 13 2.87 27.68 3.07
C SER A 13 1.52 27.03 2.73
N THR A 14 1.10 27.16 1.48
CA THR A 14 -0.15 26.56 1.00
C THR A 14 -0.04 25.02 0.99
N PRO A 15 -1.17 24.29 1.02
CA PRO A 15 -1.15 22.83 0.85
C PRO A 15 -0.38 22.39 -0.40
N ALA A 16 -0.57 23.06 -1.54
CA ALA A 16 0.14 22.75 -2.77
C ALA A 16 1.66 22.91 -2.63
N GLU A 17 2.13 24.00 -2.02
CA GLU A 17 3.56 24.21 -1.74
C GLU A 17 4.15 23.10 -0.87
N LYS A 18 3.44 22.71 0.20
CA LYS A 18 3.88 21.62 1.09
C LYS A 18 3.92 20.27 0.37
N ILE A 19 2.93 19.99 -0.47
CA ILE A 19 2.87 18.73 -1.25
C ILE A 19 3.98 18.69 -2.29
N SER A 20 4.22 19.81 -2.99
CA SER A 20 5.26 19.92 -4.03
C SER A 20 6.68 19.68 -3.51
N ALA A 21 6.91 19.90 -2.22
CA ALA A 21 8.18 19.58 -1.56
C ALA A 21 8.39 18.08 -1.31
N ILE A 22 7.36 17.24 -1.49
CA ILE A 22 7.38 15.80 -1.24
C ILE A 22 7.26 15.02 -2.55
N VAL A 23 6.31 15.40 -3.41
CA VAL A 23 6.02 14.75 -4.69
C VAL A 23 5.70 15.80 -5.75
N PRO A 24 6.01 15.56 -7.04
CA PRO A 24 5.70 16.51 -8.09
C PRO A 24 4.18 16.70 -8.23
N LEU A 25 3.75 17.92 -8.53
CA LEU A 25 2.34 18.22 -8.78
C LEU A 25 2.00 18.00 -10.26
N SER A 26 0.74 17.63 -10.52
CA SER A 26 0.18 17.64 -11.87
C SER A 26 -0.40 19.02 -12.19
N GLU A 27 -0.24 19.45 -13.44
CA GLU A 27 -0.92 20.62 -14.01
C GLU A 27 -2.16 20.23 -14.83
N GLU A 28 -2.39 18.92 -15.03
CA GLU A 28 -3.55 18.39 -15.74
C GLU A 28 -4.82 18.50 -14.88
N SER A 29 -5.99 18.35 -15.52
CA SER A 29 -7.26 18.25 -14.80
C SER A 29 -7.30 17.02 -13.89
N GLN A 30 -7.76 17.18 -12.65
CA GLN A 30 -8.00 16.07 -11.72
C GLN A 30 -9.22 15.21 -12.08
N GLU A 31 -10.06 15.66 -13.03
CA GLU A 31 -11.23 14.94 -13.55
C GLU A 31 -11.14 14.78 -15.06
N CYS A 32 -11.42 13.58 -15.57
CA CYS A 32 -11.59 13.32 -16.98
C CYS A 32 -12.98 13.74 -17.47
N ASN A 33 -13.14 13.74 -18.80
CA ASN A 33 -14.45 13.92 -19.41
C ASN A 33 -15.35 12.71 -19.07
N PRO A 34 -16.62 12.88 -18.65
CA PRO A 34 -17.49 11.73 -18.33
C PRO A 34 -17.65 10.71 -19.48
N GLN A 35 -17.46 11.13 -20.73
CA GLN A 35 -17.48 10.26 -21.92
C GLN A 35 -16.24 9.36 -22.03
N GLU A 36 -15.17 9.66 -21.30
CA GLU A 36 -13.94 8.85 -21.23
C GLU A 36 -14.05 7.75 -20.16
N CYS A 37 -15.14 7.70 -19.40
CA CYS A 37 -15.38 6.60 -18.47
C CYS A 37 -15.86 5.34 -19.20
N HIS A 38 -15.29 4.18 -18.87
CA HIS A 38 -15.70 2.91 -19.47
C HIS A 38 -17.00 2.38 -18.89
N ASN A 39 -17.29 2.71 -17.63
CA ASN A 39 -18.44 2.20 -16.91
C ASN A 39 -19.45 3.31 -16.65
N THR A 40 -20.74 2.97 -16.78
CA THR A 40 -21.82 3.84 -16.35
C THR A 40 -21.94 3.82 -14.83
N PHE A 41 -22.07 4.98 -14.20
CA PHE A 41 -22.26 5.13 -12.76
C PHE A 41 -23.28 6.21 -12.44
N ALA A 42 -23.99 6.03 -11.32
CA ALA A 42 -24.90 7.05 -10.82
C ALA A 42 -24.12 8.07 -9.97
N SER A 43 -24.08 9.34 -10.37
CA SER A 43 -23.38 10.42 -9.66
C SER A 43 -23.80 10.53 -8.18
N ARG A 44 -25.06 10.20 -7.85
CA ARG A 44 -25.58 10.14 -6.47
C ARG A 44 -24.78 9.21 -5.55
N CYS A 45 -24.09 8.20 -6.09
CA CYS A 45 -23.25 7.29 -5.30
C CYS A 45 -22.01 7.98 -4.72
N PHE A 46 -21.58 9.08 -5.34
CA PHE A 46 -20.39 9.85 -4.99
C PHE A 46 -20.72 11.22 -4.38
N LYS A 47 -22.01 11.49 -4.11
CA LYS A 47 -22.44 12.74 -3.50
C LYS A 47 -22.02 12.78 -2.03
N LEU A 48 -21.15 13.72 -1.71
CA LEU A 48 -20.75 14.04 -0.34
C LEU A 48 -21.57 15.20 0.25
N ASP A 49 -21.50 15.36 1.56
CA ASP A 49 -22.06 16.53 2.22
C ASP A 49 -21.34 17.80 1.74
N PRO A 50 -22.05 18.90 1.43
CA PRO A 50 -21.42 20.16 1.03
C PRO A 50 -20.36 20.69 2.00
N VAL A 51 -20.51 20.43 3.31
CA VAL A 51 -19.52 20.79 4.34
C VAL A 51 -18.26 19.93 4.21
N ASP A 52 -18.42 18.64 3.93
CA ASP A 52 -17.30 17.73 3.69
C ASP A 52 -16.55 18.12 2.41
N MET A 53 -17.26 18.51 1.36
CA MET A 53 -16.65 18.98 0.10
C MET A 53 -15.77 20.21 0.29
N LYS A 54 -16.13 21.12 1.20
CA LYS A 54 -15.34 22.34 1.51
C LYS A 54 -14.20 22.10 2.52
N SER A 55 -14.18 20.95 3.19
CA SER A 55 -13.15 20.65 4.19
C SER A 55 -11.78 20.49 3.55
N GLN A 56 -10.75 21.08 4.16
CA GLN A 56 -9.35 20.90 3.75
C GLN A 56 -8.95 19.42 3.87
N LEU A 57 -8.31 18.90 2.82
CA LEU A 57 -7.83 17.51 2.81
C LEU A 57 -6.40 17.36 3.30
N TRP A 58 -5.47 18.24 2.90
CA TRP A 58 -4.07 18.12 3.28
C TRP A 58 -3.91 18.08 4.82
N GLU A 59 -3.11 17.12 5.29
CA GLU A 59 -2.88 16.79 6.71
C GLU A 59 -4.12 16.24 7.46
N SER A 60 -5.21 15.88 6.75
CA SER A 60 -6.39 15.22 7.35
C SER A 60 -6.19 13.72 7.64
N ALA A 61 -5.09 13.14 7.20
CA ALA A 61 -4.66 11.79 7.52
C ALA A 61 -3.30 11.84 8.21
N LYS A 62 -3.14 11.09 9.31
CA LYS A 62 -1.87 11.03 10.03
C LYS A 62 -0.84 10.28 9.18
N PRO A 63 0.40 10.81 9.06
CA PRO A 63 1.46 10.11 8.36
C PRO A 63 1.90 8.87 9.15
N PHE A 64 2.34 7.86 8.42
CA PHE A 64 2.91 6.62 8.95
C PHE A 64 4.21 6.29 8.21
N ASP A 65 4.98 5.37 8.78
CA ASP A 65 6.28 4.94 8.27
C ASP A 65 6.17 3.70 7.39
N PHE A 66 5.24 2.82 7.69
CA PHE A 66 4.93 1.65 6.87
C PHE A 66 3.48 1.21 7.06
N HIS A 67 3.00 0.40 6.12
CA HIS A 67 1.64 -0.10 6.09
C HIS A 67 1.65 -1.62 5.98
N VAL A 68 0.98 -2.27 6.91
CA VAL A 68 0.79 -3.71 6.98
C VAL A 68 -0.63 -4.02 6.53
N LEU A 69 -0.75 -4.80 5.45
CA LEU A 69 -2.02 -5.26 4.90
C LEU A 69 -2.13 -6.77 5.11
N VAL A 70 -3.06 -7.20 5.96
CA VAL A 70 -3.34 -8.63 6.17
C VAL A 70 -4.31 -9.13 5.11
N SER A 71 -4.01 -10.24 4.44
CA SER A 71 -4.91 -10.87 3.47
C SER A 71 -6.07 -11.55 4.19
N THR A 72 -7.30 -11.31 3.74
CA THR A 72 -8.51 -11.89 4.37
C THR A 72 -9.51 -12.46 3.37
N GLY A 73 -9.26 -12.32 2.06
CA GLY A 73 -10.23 -12.66 1.00
C GLY A 73 -11.56 -11.88 1.05
N SER A 74 -11.74 -11.00 2.03
CA SER A 74 -13.00 -10.32 2.31
C SER A 74 -13.03 -8.92 1.71
N SER A 75 -14.18 -8.50 1.19
CA SER A 75 -14.40 -7.13 0.70
C SER A 75 -15.19 -6.26 1.68
N ASP A 76 -15.69 -6.83 2.77
CA ASP A 76 -16.35 -6.15 3.87
C ASP A 76 -16.01 -6.90 5.18
N TRP A 77 -16.06 -6.20 6.31
CA TRP A 77 -15.72 -6.78 7.61
C TRP A 77 -16.79 -6.40 8.63
N ILE A 78 -16.92 -7.20 9.68
CA ILE A 78 -17.75 -6.83 10.84
C ILE A 78 -16.97 -5.74 11.60
N HIS A 79 -17.70 -4.71 12.05
CA HIS A 79 -17.24 -3.44 12.64
C HIS A 79 -15.73 -3.11 12.60
N ASP A 80 -14.90 -3.85 13.33
CA ASP A 80 -13.44 -3.80 13.26
C ASP A 80 -12.82 -5.20 13.03
N ALA A 81 -12.17 -5.36 11.88
CA ALA A 81 -11.55 -6.62 11.46
C ALA A 81 -10.53 -7.17 12.46
N PHE A 82 -9.89 -6.32 13.27
CA PHE A 82 -8.83 -6.74 14.19
C PHE A 82 -9.33 -7.11 15.59
N THR A 83 -10.58 -6.83 15.92
CA THR A 83 -11.17 -7.14 17.23
C THR A 83 -12.34 -8.10 17.16
N ASP A 84 -12.99 -8.21 16.00
CA ASP A 84 -14.25 -8.96 15.85
C ASP A 84 -14.03 -10.43 15.41
N GLY A 85 -12.77 -10.84 15.26
CA GLY A 85 -12.37 -12.22 14.91
C GLY A 85 -12.27 -13.15 16.12
N PRO A 86 -11.95 -14.44 15.91
CA PRO A 86 -11.77 -15.42 16.99
C PRO A 86 -10.63 -15.01 17.94
N GLU A 87 -10.81 -15.31 19.24
CA GLU A 87 -9.74 -15.18 20.24
C GLU A 87 -8.52 -15.99 19.81
N ASP A 88 -7.33 -15.44 20.03
CA ASP A 88 -6.04 -15.98 19.59
C ASP A 88 -5.90 -16.18 18.06
N GLY A 89 -6.84 -15.66 17.26
CA GLY A 89 -6.71 -15.61 15.81
C GLY A 89 -5.63 -14.65 15.35
N MET A 90 -5.06 -14.87 14.17
CA MET A 90 -3.94 -14.10 13.65
C MET A 90 -4.21 -12.59 13.59
N LEU A 91 -5.44 -12.16 13.27
CA LEU A 91 -5.78 -10.73 13.29
C LEU A 91 -5.68 -10.12 14.69
N GLN A 92 -6.16 -10.81 15.73
CA GLN A 92 -6.02 -10.33 17.11
C GLN A 92 -4.56 -10.31 17.57
N LEU A 93 -3.80 -11.37 17.24
CA LEU A 93 -2.37 -11.46 17.56
C LEU A 93 -1.56 -10.35 16.90
N LEU A 94 -1.84 -10.05 15.63
CA LEU A 94 -1.21 -8.95 14.89
C LEU A 94 -1.62 -7.59 15.45
N ASN A 95 -2.87 -7.41 15.88
CA ASN A 95 -3.32 -6.17 16.53
C ASN A 95 -2.58 -5.90 17.86
N GLY A 96 -2.23 -6.96 18.59
CA GLY A 96 -1.44 -6.88 19.81
C GLY A 96 0.08 -6.83 19.59
N TYR A 97 0.57 -6.96 18.35
CA TYR A 97 2.00 -6.95 18.05
C TYR A 97 2.58 -5.52 18.10
N GLU A 98 3.77 -5.38 18.69
CA GLU A 98 4.42 -4.11 18.98
C GLU A 98 5.15 -3.52 17.75
N PHE A 99 4.43 -3.29 16.65
CA PHE A 99 4.97 -2.67 15.42
C PHE A 99 5.67 -1.32 15.65
N GLY A 100 5.30 -0.61 16.72
CA GLY A 100 5.88 0.69 17.09
C GLY A 100 7.40 0.67 17.29
N LYS A 101 8.01 -0.51 17.52
CA LYS A 101 9.47 -0.70 17.57
C LYS A 101 10.17 -0.34 16.26
N PHE A 102 9.47 -0.45 15.14
CA PHE A 102 10.00 -0.26 13.79
C PHE A 102 9.56 1.05 13.14
N GLY A 103 8.67 1.80 13.80
CA GLY A 103 8.11 3.07 13.30
C GLY A 103 6.60 3.14 13.42
N LYS A 104 6.01 4.22 12.91
CA LYS A 104 4.55 4.40 12.91
C LYS A 104 3.92 3.45 11.90
N VAL A 105 3.13 2.50 12.37
CA VAL A 105 2.44 1.55 11.50
C VAL A 105 1.04 2.05 11.13
N LYS A 106 0.64 1.80 9.90
CA LYS A 106 -0.76 1.69 9.50
C LYS A 106 -1.08 0.20 9.39
N LEU A 107 -2.10 -0.26 10.09
CA LEU A 107 -2.52 -1.66 10.06
C LEU A 107 -3.92 -1.73 9.44
N ASN A 108 -4.06 -2.53 8.39
CA ASN A 108 -5.31 -2.72 7.65
C ASN A 108 -5.40 -4.18 7.18
N VAL A 109 -6.62 -4.59 6.84
CA VAL A 109 -6.87 -5.87 6.16
C VAL A 109 -7.22 -5.59 4.70
N SER A 110 -6.99 -6.55 3.83
CA SER A 110 -7.20 -6.46 2.39
C SER A 110 -8.05 -7.59 1.86
N SER A 111 -8.65 -7.37 0.68
CA SER A 111 -9.43 -8.39 -0.03
C SER A 111 -8.61 -9.43 -0.76
N VAL A 112 -7.27 -9.36 -0.69
CA VAL A 112 -6.42 -10.36 -1.34
C VAL A 112 -6.79 -11.73 -0.79
N GLY A 113 -7.07 -12.66 -1.70
CA GLY A 113 -7.42 -14.04 -1.41
C GLY A 113 -6.30 -14.82 -0.73
N PHE A 114 -6.68 -15.98 -0.19
CA PHE A 114 -5.76 -16.95 0.37
C PHE A 114 -5.11 -17.78 -0.74
N PRO A 115 -3.92 -18.37 -0.50
CA PRO A 115 -3.40 -19.36 -1.42
C PRO A 115 -4.36 -20.56 -1.54
N ASP A 116 -4.57 -21.04 -2.77
CA ASP A 116 -5.25 -22.32 -3.00
C ASP A 116 -4.40 -23.47 -2.43
N GLY A 117 -5.03 -24.45 -1.77
CA GLY A 117 -4.35 -25.66 -1.30
C GLY A 117 -4.88 -26.21 0.03
N ASP A 118 -4.14 -27.19 0.57
CA ASP A 118 -4.52 -27.93 1.79
C ASP A 118 -4.63 -27.04 3.04
N ASP A 119 -3.95 -25.89 3.03
CA ASP A 119 -3.95 -24.92 4.13
C ASP A 119 -5.13 -23.94 4.10
N PHE A 120 -5.99 -23.95 3.08
CA PHE A 120 -7.05 -22.97 2.90
C PHE A 120 -7.93 -22.80 4.16
N THR A 121 -8.30 -23.92 4.80
CA THR A 121 -9.12 -23.90 6.02
C THR A 121 -8.42 -23.23 7.19
N ASP A 122 -7.09 -23.32 7.29
CA ASP A 122 -6.35 -22.63 8.34
C ASP A 122 -6.33 -21.11 8.15
N TYR A 123 -6.36 -20.64 6.89
CA TYR A 123 -6.52 -19.21 6.61
C TYR A 123 -7.97 -18.75 6.88
N GLU A 124 -8.96 -19.53 6.45
CA GLU A 124 -10.38 -19.24 6.68
C GLU A 124 -10.72 -19.20 8.18
N ASP A 125 -10.17 -20.13 8.97
CA ASP A 125 -10.30 -20.17 10.43
C ASP A 125 -9.47 -19.10 11.15
N GLY A 126 -8.66 -18.31 10.42
CA GLY A 126 -7.81 -17.27 10.98
C GLY A 126 -6.61 -17.79 11.79
N LYS A 127 -6.21 -19.05 11.60
CA LYS A 127 -5.02 -19.66 12.21
C LYS A 127 -3.74 -19.28 11.47
N LYS A 128 -3.85 -19.01 10.16
CA LYS A 128 -2.76 -18.53 9.31
C LYS A 128 -3.06 -17.14 8.73
N ALA A 129 -2.01 -16.38 8.43
CA ALA A 129 -2.13 -15.07 7.80
C ALA A 129 -0.98 -14.74 6.85
N ASP A 130 -1.31 -14.03 5.77
CA ASP A 130 -0.37 -13.47 4.81
C ASP A 130 -0.38 -11.95 4.91
N LEU A 131 0.80 -11.33 4.91
CA LEU A 131 0.99 -9.89 5.00
C LEU A 131 1.65 -9.33 3.76
N LEU A 132 1.13 -8.22 3.26
CA LEU A 132 1.84 -7.33 2.34
C LEU A 132 2.39 -6.12 3.13
N LEU A 133 3.71 -5.95 3.08
CA LEU A 133 4.44 -4.87 3.72
C LEU A 133 4.77 -3.78 2.71
N MET A 134 4.18 -2.60 2.92
CA MET A 134 4.41 -1.40 2.13
C MET A 134 5.22 -0.39 2.98
N PRO A 135 6.14 0.39 2.39
CA PRO A 135 6.28 0.64 0.96
C PRO A 135 7.12 -0.41 0.23
N TRP A 136 7.69 -1.42 0.89
CA TRP A 136 8.69 -2.33 0.32
C TRP A 136 8.19 -3.33 -0.72
N PHE A 137 6.87 -3.48 -0.95
CA PHE A 137 6.33 -4.51 -1.84
C PHE A 137 6.85 -5.91 -1.45
N VAL A 138 6.78 -6.24 -0.16
CA VAL A 138 7.25 -7.53 0.38
C VAL A 138 6.08 -8.32 0.94
N TRP A 139 5.95 -9.57 0.48
CA TRP A 139 5.03 -10.56 1.02
C TRP A 139 5.70 -11.36 2.13
N VAL A 140 5.00 -11.52 3.24
CA VAL A 140 5.30 -12.48 4.32
C VAL A 140 4.13 -13.44 4.40
N LYS A 141 4.32 -14.69 3.98
CA LYS A 141 3.23 -15.66 3.84
C LYS A 141 3.36 -16.84 4.81
N GLY A 142 2.23 -17.34 5.29
CA GLY A 142 2.19 -18.49 6.20
C GLY A 142 2.58 -18.17 7.64
N LEU A 143 2.21 -16.98 8.14
CA LEU A 143 2.36 -16.68 9.56
C LEU A 143 1.32 -17.44 10.38
N ASP A 144 1.73 -17.95 11.53
CA ASP A 144 0.87 -18.56 12.53
C ASP A 144 1.18 -18.03 13.94
N LYS A 145 0.42 -18.50 14.94
CA LYS A 145 0.57 -18.07 16.34
C LYS A 145 1.94 -18.38 16.95
N ASN A 146 2.70 -19.32 16.39
CA ASN A 146 3.98 -19.77 16.92
C ASN A 146 5.15 -19.02 16.29
N ASN A 147 5.07 -18.65 15.01
CA ASN A 147 6.19 -18.04 14.28
C ASN A 147 6.11 -16.51 14.12
N TYR A 148 4.92 -15.90 14.23
CA TYR A 148 4.72 -14.52 13.77
C TYR A 148 5.64 -13.49 14.40
N LYS A 149 5.93 -13.60 15.71
CA LYS A 149 6.81 -12.64 16.41
C LYS A 149 8.22 -12.68 15.85
N THR A 150 8.80 -13.87 15.77
CA THR A 150 10.18 -14.08 15.29
C THR A 150 10.31 -13.64 13.84
N VAL A 151 9.36 -14.03 12.98
CA VAL A 151 9.39 -13.66 11.55
C VAL A 151 9.26 -12.15 11.39
N LEU A 152 8.28 -11.52 12.04
CA LEU A 152 8.07 -10.07 11.93
C LEU A 152 9.24 -9.27 12.49
N ASP A 153 9.81 -9.68 13.63
CA ASP A 153 10.97 -9.01 14.22
C ASP A 153 12.16 -9.02 13.25
N GLN A 154 12.46 -10.16 12.61
CA GLN A 154 13.56 -10.26 11.66
C GLN A 154 13.30 -9.48 10.37
N VAL A 155 12.11 -9.65 9.77
CA VAL A 155 11.76 -8.99 8.51
C VAL A 155 11.69 -7.47 8.68
N LEU A 156 10.99 -6.97 9.70
CA LEU A 156 10.85 -5.54 9.91
C LEU A 156 12.15 -4.89 10.37
N SER A 157 12.99 -5.57 11.17
CA SER A 157 14.34 -5.07 11.47
C SER A 157 15.13 -4.87 10.19
N THR A 158 15.10 -5.85 9.28
CA THR A 158 15.83 -5.80 8.01
C THR A 158 15.32 -4.69 7.08
N LEU A 159 14.00 -4.53 6.99
CA LEU A 159 13.38 -3.53 6.11
C LEU A 159 13.50 -2.10 6.64
N THR A 160 13.62 -1.91 7.96
CA THR A 160 13.65 -0.58 8.59
C THR A 160 15.03 -0.10 8.98
N THR A 161 16.04 -0.98 9.01
CA THR A 161 17.44 -0.54 9.15
C THR A 161 17.83 0.29 7.94
N LYS A 162 18.17 1.55 8.18
CA LYS A 162 18.74 2.42 7.16
C LYS A 162 20.11 1.87 6.75
N ASP A 163 20.35 1.87 5.45
CA ASP A 163 21.61 1.42 4.88
C ASP A 163 22.70 2.46 5.18
N ASP A 164 23.35 2.34 6.35
CA ASP A 164 24.38 3.29 6.81
C ASP A 164 25.72 3.16 6.03
N GLY A 165 25.70 2.61 4.81
CA GLY A 165 26.88 2.43 3.95
C GLY A 165 27.89 1.39 4.46
N ASN A 166 27.56 0.62 5.51
CA ASN A 166 28.41 -0.41 6.11
C ASN A 166 27.74 -1.80 6.19
N SER A 167 26.67 -1.99 5.41
CA SER A 167 25.81 -3.18 5.39
C SER A 167 26.46 -4.45 4.85
N SER A 168 27.64 -4.34 4.21
CA SER A 168 28.41 -5.51 3.76
C SER A 168 28.83 -6.44 4.91
N GLU A 169 28.86 -5.97 6.17
CA GLU A 169 29.20 -6.83 7.32
C GLU A 169 27.98 -7.53 7.94
N LYS A 170 26.79 -6.91 7.94
CA LYS A 170 25.56 -7.52 8.49
C LYS A 170 24.86 -8.49 7.54
N LEU A 171 25.09 -8.34 6.22
CA LEU A 171 24.55 -9.24 5.20
C LEU A 171 25.19 -10.65 5.24
N ASN A 172 26.38 -10.77 5.85
CA ASN A 172 27.18 -12.00 5.86
C ASN A 172 26.75 -13.04 6.90
N ASP A 173 25.92 -12.68 7.89
CA ASP A 173 25.46 -13.64 8.89
C ASP A 173 24.30 -14.52 8.39
N TRP A 174 23.48 -14.03 7.46
CA TRP A 174 22.35 -14.79 6.90
C TRP A 174 22.77 -15.80 5.84
N GLN A 175 23.85 -15.53 5.10
CA GLN A 175 24.41 -16.47 4.11
C GLN A 175 25.00 -17.75 4.73
N LYS A 176 25.19 -17.78 6.05
CA LYS A 176 25.65 -18.98 6.77
C LYS A 176 24.53 -19.97 7.04
N ILE A 177 23.28 -19.52 7.09
CA ILE A 177 22.12 -20.36 7.45
C ILE A 177 21.65 -21.21 6.25
N GLU A 178 21.80 -20.72 5.02
CA GLU A 178 21.40 -21.45 3.79
C GLU A 178 22.43 -22.51 3.32
N LYS A 179 23.63 -22.58 3.92
CA LYS A 179 24.70 -23.48 3.45
C LYS A 179 24.69 -24.90 4.00
N GLU A 180 23.78 -25.26 4.91
CA GLU A 180 23.76 -26.61 5.50
C GLU A 180 22.89 -27.64 4.77
N GLU A 181 22.16 -27.29 3.71
CA GLU A 181 21.41 -28.30 2.92
C GLU A 181 21.64 -28.16 1.40
N GLY A 182 22.64 -28.92 0.91
CA GLY A 182 22.58 -29.59 -0.41
C GLY A 182 23.06 -28.84 -1.66
N SER A 183 24.23 -29.22 -2.17
CA SER A 183 24.68 -29.02 -3.56
C SER A 183 25.15 -30.38 -4.10
N PRO A 184 25.01 -30.71 -5.42
CA PRO A 184 26.02 -30.25 -6.40
C PRO A 184 25.54 -29.95 -7.85
N SER A 185 26.15 -28.91 -8.45
CA SER A 185 26.68 -28.77 -9.86
C SER A 185 25.71 -28.89 -11.08
N GLN A 186 25.84 -28.19 -12.24
CA GLN A 186 26.89 -27.35 -12.85
C GLN A 186 26.33 -26.55 -14.06
N GLU A 187 26.87 -25.33 -14.24
CA GLU A 187 27.19 -24.56 -15.48
C GLU A 187 26.23 -24.46 -16.70
N ASN A 188 25.85 -23.21 -17.02
CA ASN A 188 26.15 -22.63 -18.35
C ASN A 188 26.06 -21.09 -18.34
N GLU A 189 27.14 -20.45 -18.81
CA GLU A 189 27.26 -19.01 -19.06
C GLU A 189 26.47 -18.58 -20.30
N HIS A 190 25.77 -17.44 -20.23
CA HIS A 190 25.90 -16.38 -21.25
C HIS A 190 25.13 -15.09 -20.89
N ARG A 191 25.86 -13.98 -21.00
CA ARG A 191 25.43 -12.60 -21.34
C ARG A 191 24.79 -11.76 -20.22
N ALA A 192 25.63 -11.31 -19.30
CA ALA A 192 25.29 -10.24 -18.34
C ALA A 192 25.23 -8.87 -19.03
N SER A 193 24.03 -8.35 -19.22
CA SER A 193 23.79 -6.91 -19.20
C SER A 193 24.00 -6.40 -17.77
N LYS A 194 24.60 -5.22 -17.64
CA LYS A 194 24.87 -4.55 -16.35
C LYS A 194 23.55 -4.26 -15.62
N GLU A 195 23.11 -5.19 -14.80
CA GLU A 195 22.16 -4.91 -13.72
C GLU A 195 22.98 -4.38 -12.54
N GLU A 196 22.70 -3.14 -12.12
CA GLU A 196 23.08 -2.68 -10.79
C GLU A 196 22.35 -3.58 -9.79
N HIS A 197 23.02 -4.65 -9.36
CA HIS A 197 22.50 -5.57 -8.36
C HIS A 197 22.37 -4.83 -7.04
N ASP A 198 21.14 -4.44 -6.74
CA ASP A 198 20.69 -4.12 -5.40
C ASP A 198 21.04 -5.33 -4.49
N ASN A 199 22.04 -5.15 -3.63
CA ASN A 199 22.55 -6.20 -2.74
C ASN A 199 21.53 -6.59 -1.65
N PHE A 200 20.34 -5.98 -1.64
CA PHE A 200 19.26 -6.33 -0.74
C PHE A 200 18.66 -7.71 -1.08
N ARG A 201 19.06 -8.73 -0.33
CA ARG A 201 18.49 -10.08 -0.38
C ARG A 201 17.47 -10.25 0.73
N LEU A 202 16.22 -10.51 0.34
CA LEU A 202 15.22 -11.00 1.27
C LEU A 202 15.50 -12.48 1.58
N PRO A 203 15.41 -12.89 2.86
CA PRO A 203 15.53 -14.30 3.23
C PRO A 203 14.37 -15.07 2.60
N GLY A 204 14.60 -16.18 1.90
CA GLY A 204 13.53 -16.89 1.20
C GLY A 204 12.45 -17.47 2.13
N VAL A 205 12.88 -18.01 3.28
CA VAL A 205 12.02 -18.60 4.31
C VAL A 205 12.58 -18.26 5.69
N ILE A 206 11.70 -17.92 6.64
CA ILE A 206 12.02 -17.76 8.06
C ILE A 206 10.98 -18.52 8.87
N GLU A 207 11.38 -19.49 9.69
CA GLU A 207 10.47 -20.22 10.60
C GLU A 207 9.20 -20.75 9.88
N GLY A 208 9.38 -21.31 8.68
CA GLY A 208 8.30 -21.83 7.84
C GLY A 208 7.50 -20.78 7.07
N ALA A 209 7.64 -19.48 7.38
CA ALA A 209 7.01 -18.39 6.63
C ALA A 209 7.82 -18.05 5.38
N LYS A 210 7.15 -17.90 4.24
CA LYS A 210 7.77 -17.55 2.96
C LYS A 210 7.85 -16.04 2.80
N ILE A 211 9.04 -15.51 2.56
CA ILE A 211 9.23 -14.08 2.28
C ILE A 211 9.53 -13.91 0.79
N SER A 212 8.82 -13.01 0.14
CA SER A 212 8.98 -12.82 -1.30
C SER A 212 8.73 -11.40 -1.73
N LYS A 213 9.35 -11.05 -2.86
CA LYS A 213 9.19 -9.78 -3.55
C LYS A 213 7.87 -9.79 -4.30
N ASP A 214 7.06 -8.75 -4.15
CA ASP A 214 5.94 -8.50 -5.06
C ASP A 214 6.45 -7.75 -6.30
N LEU A 215 6.12 -8.27 -7.48
CA LEU A 215 6.64 -7.76 -8.75
C LEU A 215 5.79 -6.62 -9.34
N SER A 216 4.67 -6.25 -8.72
CA SER A 216 3.76 -5.22 -9.23
C SER A 216 4.43 -3.85 -9.27
N LYS A 217 4.18 -3.05 -10.31
CA LYS A 217 4.69 -1.66 -10.39
C LYS A 217 4.04 -0.76 -9.34
N SER A 218 2.74 -0.93 -9.12
CA SER A 218 1.95 -0.11 -8.21
C SER A 218 0.80 -0.87 -7.56
N TYR A 219 0.39 -0.42 -6.38
CA TYR A 219 -0.85 -0.84 -5.73
C TYR A 219 -1.80 0.34 -5.55
N ILE A 220 -3.08 0.09 -5.81
CA ILE A 220 -4.19 1.01 -5.52
C ILE A 220 -5.09 0.34 -4.49
N PHE A 221 -5.18 0.93 -3.29
CA PHE A 221 -6.08 0.45 -2.24
C PHE A 221 -7.33 1.33 -2.13
N LEU A 222 -8.48 0.68 -2.11
CA LEU A 222 -9.79 1.31 -2.02
C LEU A 222 -10.50 0.86 -0.74
N CYS A 223 -10.91 1.81 0.10
CA CYS A 223 -11.69 1.47 1.29
C CYS A 223 -13.09 0.99 0.88
N SER A 224 -13.43 -0.26 1.13
CA SER A 224 -14.72 -0.89 0.76
C SER A 224 -15.62 -1.22 1.95
N HIS A 225 -15.17 -0.93 3.17
CA HIS A 225 -15.82 -1.34 4.43
C HIS A 225 -17.25 -0.75 4.57
N ARG A 226 -18.26 -1.49 4.09
CA ARG A 226 -19.66 -1.08 4.02
C ARG A 226 -20.31 -1.05 5.39
N THR A 227 -20.00 -2.04 6.23
CA THR A 227 -20.53 -2.14 7.59
C THR A 227 -20.07 -0.95 8.46
N ARG A 228 -18.89 -0.40 8.18
CA ARG A 228 -18.39 0.82 8.83
C ARG A 228 -18.87 2.11 8.17
N ASP A 229 -18.84 2.20 6.84
CA ASP A 229 -19.41 3.33 6.08
C ASP A 229 -19.99 2.87 4.74
N LYS A 230 -21.31 3.04 4.60
CA LYS A 230 -22.08 2.67 3.41
C LYS A 230 -21.57 3.34 2.13
N ARG A 231 -21.07 4.58 2.19
CA ARG A 231 -20.51 5.30 1.02
C ARG A 231 -19.28 4.60 0.50
N CYS A 232 -18.37 4.17 1.37
CA CYS A 232 -17.19 3.40 0.97
C CYS A 232 -17.60 2.07 0.31
N GLY A 233 -18.55 1.35 0.92
CA GLY A 233 -19.07 0.11 0.36
C GLY A 233 -19.80 0.24 -0.98
N VAL A 234 -20.39 1.41 -1.28
CA VAL A 234 -21.04 1.67 -2.57
C VAL A 234 -20.05 2.17 -3.62
N THR A 235 -19.13 3.06 -3.24
CA THR A 235 -18.22 3.72 -4.18
C THR A 235 -17.05 2.83 -4.60
N ALA A 236 -16.46 2.06 -3.68
CA ALA A 236 -15.26 1.29 -3.96
C ALA A 236 -15.42 0.25 -5.10
N PRO A 237 -16.51 -0.54 -5.19
CA PRO A 237 -16.69 -1.47 -6.31
C PRO A 237 -16.80 -0.76 -7.67
N ILE A 238 -17.46 0.40 -7.71
CA ILE A 238 -17.58 1.21 -8.93
C ILE A 238 -16.21 1.76 -9.33
N MET A 239 -15.47 2.32 -8.37
CA MET A 239 -14.11 2.81 -8.58
C MET A 239 -13.18 1.69 -9.06
N LYS A 240 -13.22 0.51 -8.42
CA LYS A 240 -12.40 -0.65 -8.80
C LYS A 240 -12.68 -1.02 -10.25
N LYS A 241 -13.95 -1.23 -10.61
CA LYS A 241 -14.33 -1.60 -11.98
C LYS A 241 -13.79 -0.59 -13.01
N GLU A 242 -13.87 0.70 -12.71
CA GLU A 242 -13.35 1.75 -13.58
C GLU A 242 -11.82 1.69 -13.69
N PHE A 243 -11.09 1.61 -12.57
CA PHE A 243 -9.63 1.45 -12.58
C PHE A 243 -9.20 0.23 -13.41
N GLU A 244 -9.84 -0.92 -13.20
CA GLU A 244 -9.50 -2.13 -13.92
C GLU A 244 -9.80 -2.03 -15.42
N SER A 245 -10.86 -1.33 -15.84
CA SER A 245 -11.14 -1.10 -17.26
C SER A 245 -10.01 -0.30 -17.92
N HIS A 246 -9.63 0.85 -17.36
CA HIS A 246 -8.51 1.67 -17.88
C HIS A 246 -7.19 0.90 -17.88
N LEU A 247 -6.90 0.17 -16.80
CA LEU A 247 -5.66 -0.62 -16.68
C LEU A 247 -5.58 -1.76 -17.70
N ARG A 248 -6.70 -2.36 -18.10
CA ARG A 248 -6.72 -3.40 -19.15
C ARG A 248 -6.38 -2.81 -20.52
N GLU A 249 -6.84 -1.60 -20.83
CA GLU A 249 -6.47 -0.92 -22.08
C GLU A 249 -4.98 -0.57 -22.16
N LEU A 250 -4.36 -0.31 -21.01
CA LEU A 250 -2.93 -0.05 -20.89
C LEU A 250 -2.06 -1.33 -20.80
N ASP A 251 -2.66 -2.53 -20.79
CA ASP A 251 -2.00 -3.81 -20.46
C ASP A 251 -1.25 -3.80 -19.10
N LEU A 252 -1.72 -2.95 -18.18
CA LEU A 252 -1.16 -2.80 -16.85
C LEU A 252 -2.01 -3.48 -15.77
N TYR A 253 -3.20 -3.97 -16.08
CA TYR A 253 -4.01 -4.68 -15.10
C TYR A 253 -3.32 -5.97 -14.63
N ARG A 254 -3.33 -6.21 -13.32
CA ARG A 254 -2.92 -7.45 -12.68
C ARG A 254 -4.03 -7.87 -11.72
N ASP A 255 -4.57 -9.06 -11.91
CA ASP A 255 -5.54 -9.65 -11.00
C ASP A 255 -4.87 -10.42 -9.85
N GLU A 256 -5.68 -11.09 -9.04
CA GLU A 256 -5.20 -11.98 -7.99
C GLU A 256 -4.77 -13.30 -8.65
N GLY A 257 -3.45 -13.54 -8.71
CA GLY A 257 -2.86 -14.71 -9.36
C GLY A 257 -1.95 -14.36 -10.54
N ASP A 258 -2.07 -13.15 -11.09
CA ASP A 258 -1.14 -12.66 -12.11
C ASP A 258 0.25 -12.39 -11.52
N ASP A 259 1.24 -13.18 -11.98
CA ASP A 259 2.64 -13.12 -11.58
C ASP A 259 3.52 -12.35 -12.57
N ARG A 260 2.94 -11.78 -13.64
CA ARG A 260 3.67 -10.94 -14.59
C ARG A 260 4.29 -9.75 -13.88
N THR A 261 5.56 -9.51 -14.15
CA THR A 261 6.30 -8.35 -13.66
C THR A 261 5.62 -7.03 -14.03
N GLY A 262 5.70 -6.05 -13.13
CA GLY A 262 5.10 -4.74 -13.32
C GLY A 262 3.58 -4.74 -13.21
N GLY A 263 2.92 -3.82 -13.90
CA GLY A 263 1.46 -3.68 -13.81
C GLY A 263 0.97 -3.17 -12.44
N VAL A 264 -0.35 -3.15 -12.26
CA VAL A 264 -1.03 -2.44 -11.20
C VAL A 264 -2.12 -3.32 -10.62
N LYS A 265 -2.09 -3.50 -9.30
CA LYS A 265 -3.13 -4.23 -8.56
C LYS A 265 -4.08 -3.25 -7.90
N VAL A 266 -5.39 -3.49 -8.04
CA VAL A 266 -6.45 -2.69 -7.42
C VAL A 266 -7.15 -3.53 -6.36
N VAL A 267 -6.95 -3.19 -5.09
CA VAL A 267 -7.27 -4.05 -3.94
C VAL A 267 -8.20 -3.32 -2.99
N PHE A 268 -9.18 -4.04 -2.43
CA PHE A 268 -10.00 -3.46 -1.37
C PHE A 268 -9.30 -3.55 -0.01
N THR A 269 -9.57 -2.58 0.85
CA THR A 269 -9.09 -2.54 2.23
C THR A 269 -10.23 -2.16 3.19
N ASN A 270 -10.08 -2.50 4.47
CA ASN A 270 -11.03 -2.06 5.50
C ASN A 270 -10.94 -0.54 5.75
N HIS A 271 -11.59 -0.09 6.83
CA HIS A 271 -11.74 1.32 7.11
C HIS A 271 -10.38 1.99 7.36
N VAL A 272 -10.04 2.95 6.50
CA VAL A 272 -8.77 3.68 6.60
C VAL A 272 -8.84 4.92 7.50
N GLY A 273 -10.04 5.41 7.81
CA GLY A 273 -10.27 6.68 8.52
C GLY A 273 -10.74 7.80 7.57
N GLY A 274 -11.47 8.79 8.10
CA GLY A 274 -11.97 9.92 7.30
C GLY A 274 -13.06 9.54 6.30
N HIS A 275 -14.03 8.71 6.73
CA HIS A 275 -15.11 8.24 5.86
C HIS A 275 -15.97 9.36 5.24
N LYS A 276 -15.93 10.56 5.84
CA LYS A 276 -16.62 11.75 5.34
C LYS A 276 -16.04 12.24 4.01
N PHE A 277 -14.86 11.75 3.64
CA PHE A 277 -14.17 12.06 2.41
C PHE A 277 -14.16 10.88 1.41
N ALA A 278 -15.16 10.00 1.45
CA ALA A 278 -15.26 8.90 0.48
C ALA A 278 -15.42 9.42 -0.98
N ALA A 279 -14.88 8.78 -2.01
CA ALA A 279 -14.05 7.57 -1.97
C ALA A 279 -12.60 7.88 -1.58
N ASN A 280 -12.00 6.99 -0.76
CA ASN A 280 -10.58 7.04 -0.41
C ASN A 280 -9.77 6.15 -1.35
N VAL A 281 -8.68 6.68 -1.88
CA VAL A 281 -7.77 5.97 -2.80
C VAL A 281 -6.35 6.14 -2.30
N MET A 282 -5.68 5.04 -1.96
CA MET A 282 -4.26 5.06 -1.61
C MET A 282 -3.46 4.46 -2.76
N VAL A 283 -2.47 5.19 -3.27
CA VAL A 283 -1.60 4.74 -4.36
C VAL A 283 -0.19 4.59 -3.81
N TYR A 284 0.40 3.43 -4.03
CA TYR A 284 1.81 3.15 -3.81
C TYR A 284 2.47 2.84 -5.15
N ASN A 285 3.55 3.54 -5.48
CA ASN A 285 4.40 3.24 -6.63
C ASN A 285 5.75 2.71 -6.16
N LYS A 286 6.32 1.74 -6.88
CA LYS A 286 7.69 1.26 -6.62
C LYS A 286 8.76 2.35 -6.75
N HIS A 287 8.49 3.44 -7.48
CA HIS A 287 9.39 4.59 -7.53
C HIS A 287 9.41 5.40 -6.22
N GLY A 288 8.63 4.99 -5.21
CA GLY A 288 8.66 5.53 -3.85
C GLY A 288 7.53 6.50 -3.54
N GLU A 289 6.71 6.92 -4.50
CA GLU A 289 5.57 7.78 -4.20
C GLU A 289 4.46 7.00 -3.47
N PHE A 290 4.06 7.53 -2.33
CA PHE A 290 2.80 7.20 -1.68
C PHE A 290 1.92 8.44 -1.63
N VAL A 291 0.66 8.28 -2.04
CA VAL A 291 -0.35 9.33 -1.92
C VAL A 291 -1.68 8.74 -1.50
N TRP A 292 -2.38 9.44 -0.62
CA TRP A 292 -3.71 9.09 -0.17
C TRP A 292 -4.70 10.19 -0.58
N PHE A 293 -5.49 9.91 -1.61
CA PHE A 293 -6.55 10.76 -2.11
C PHE A 293 -7.89 10.53 -1.39
N ALA A 294 -8.73 11.57 -1.41
CA ALA A 294 -10.10 11.55 -0.93
C ALA A 294 -11.03 12.26 -1.91
N LYS A 295 -12.34 12.17 -1.64
CA LYS A 295 -13.41 12.78 -2.44
C LYS A 295 -13.36 12.33 -3.91
N CYS A 296 -12.80 11.15 -4.16
CA CYS A 296 -12.65 10.63 -5.51
C CYS A 296 -13.97 10.09 -6.04
N SER A 297 -14.11 10.14 -7.35
CA SER A 297 -15.18 9.60 -8.17
C SER A 297 -14.59 8.93 -9.42
N PRO A 298 -15.39 8.24 -10.25
CA PRO A 298 -14.88 7.58 -11.45
C PRO A 298 -14.22 8.56 -12.43
N LEU A 299 -14.58 9.84 -12.38
CA LEU A 299 -13.93 10.90 -13.18
C LEU A 299 -12.47 11.13 -12.78
N ASN A 300 -12.07 10.77 -11.56
CA ASN A 300 -10.68 10.92 -11.12
C ASN A 300 -9.81 9.72 -11.55
N VAL A 301 -10.39 8.62 -12.04
CA VAL A 301 -9.65 7.39 -12.33
C VAL A 301 -8.61 7.58 -13.44
N GLY A 302 -9.02 8.08 -14.60
CA GLY A 302 -8.12 8.34 -15.73
C GLY A 302 -6.95 9.27 -15.33
N PRO A 303 -7.22 10.44 -14.72
CA PRO A 303 -6.19 11.33 -14.22
C PRO A 303 -5.26 10.69 -13.19
N ILE A 304 -5.78 9.94 -12.20
CA ILE A 304 -4.95 9.24 -11.21
C ILE A 304 -4.03 8.22 -11.89
N LEU A 305 -4.51 7.47 -12.87
CA LEU A 305 -3.67 6.52 -13.60
C LEU A 305 -2.58 7.25 -14.38
N ASN A 306 -2.96 8.22 -15.20
CA ASN A 306 -2.05 8.90 -16.13
C ASN A 306 -1.01 9.77 -15.42
N GLU A 307 -1.39 10.44 -14.34
CA GLU A 307 -0.52 11.39 -13.64
C GLU A 307 0.15 10.75 -12.43
N THR A 308 -0.61 10.05 -11.59
CA THR A 308 -0.05 9.50 -10.35
C THR A 308 0.62 8.16 -10.55
N VAL A 309 -0.04 7.19 -11.16
CA VAL A 309 0.52 5.83 -11.30
C VAL A 309 1.63 5.79 -12.34
N LEU A 310 1.46 6.49 -13.47
CA LEU A 310 2.44 6.45 -14.56
C LEU A 310 3.59 7.45 -14.41
N LYS A 311 3.32 8.65 -13.86
CA LYS A 311 4.29 9.77 -13.84
C LYS A 311 4.69 10.21 -12.43
N GLY A 312 4.10 9.65 -11.37
CA GLY A 312 4.41 10.01 -9.98
C GLY A 312 3.90 11.41 -9.56
N ARG A 313 3.03 12.05 -10.36
CA ARG A 313 2.50 13.39 -10.12
C ARG A 313 1.15 13.35 -9.40
N VAL A 314 0.86 14.32 -8.55
CA VAL A 314 -0.36 14.33 -7.73
C VAL A 314 -1.19 15.60 -7.88
N PHE A 315 -2.50 15.49 -7.62
CA PHE A 315 -3.46 16.60 -7.62
C PHE A 315 -3.68 17.12 -6.20
N PRO A 316 -3.08 18.26 -5.80
CA PRO A 316 -3.04 18.69 -4.40
C PRO A 316 -4.42 18.86 -3.75
N GLU A 317 -5.45 19.16 -4.54
CA GLU A 317 -6.85 19.33 -4.14
C GLU A 317 -7.46 18.05 -3.56
N LEU A 318 -6.95 16.89 -3.96
CA LEU A 318 -7.44 15.57 -3.55
C LEU A 318 -6.60 14.94 -2.43
N VAL A 319 -5.41 15.46 -2.16
CA VAL A 319 -4.42 14.80 -1.28
C VAL A 319 -4.77 15.00 0.20
N ARG A 320 -4.85 13.89 0.94
CA ARG A 320 -4.94 13.87 2.41
C ARG A 320 -3.58 13.87 3.08
N THR A 321 -2.68 13.06 2.52
CA THR A 321 -1.28 12.92 2.94
C THR A 321 -0.50 12.31 1.78
N ALA A 322 0.80 12.60 1.72
CA ALA A 322 1.72 12.06 0.75
C ALA A 322 3.08 11.82 1.41
N LYS A 323 3.83 10.84 0.91
CA LYS A 323 5.19 10.54 1.35
C LYS A 323 6.02 10.06 0.16
N LYS A 324 7.30 10.44 0.14
CA LYS A 324 8.29 9.89 -0.78
C LYS A 324 9.18 8.93 0.01
N PHE A 325 9.06 7.65 -0.32
CA PHE A 325 9.88 6.55 0.18
C PHE A 325 11.05 6.30 -0.77
N ASP A 326 11.98 5.45 -0.33
CA ASP A 326 13.06 4.97 -1.18
C ASP A 326 12.50 4.13 -2.33
N PRO A 327 12.94 4.35 -3.59
CA PRO A 327 12.54 3.53 -4.72
C PRO A 327 12.98 2.07 -4.58
N ILE A 328 12.21 1.17 -5.20
CA ILE A 328 12.40 -0.28 -5.16
C ILE A 328 12.71 -0.76 -6.58
N SER A 329 13.74 -1.58 -6.69
CA SER A 329 14.34 -2.01 -7.96
C SER A 329 13.83 -3.36 -8.48
N TRP A 330 13.25 -4.19 -7.60
CA TRP A 330 12.88 -5.57 -7.90
C TRP A 330 11.44 -5.76 -8.35
#